data_AF-A0A6B3G5Y6-F1
#
_entry.id   AF-A0A6B3G5Y6-F1
#
_cell.length_a   1.000
_cell.length_b   1.000
_cell.length_c   1.000
_cell.angle_alpha   90.00
_cell.angle_beta   90.00
_cell.angle_gamma   90.00
#
_symmetry.space_group_name_H-M   'P 1'
#
loop_
_entity.id
_entity.type
_entity.pdbx_description
1 polymer ?
#
loop_
_entity_poly.entity_id
_entity_poly.type
_entity_poly.pdbx_seq_one_letter_code
_entity_poly.pdbx_strand_id
1 'polypeptide(L)' 'MTDNAVKGPASYFPSIEKKYGRPIAEWKGLVRSSPLTKHMELVGWLKS' A
#
# COMPACT_ATOMS: atom_id res chain seq x y z
N MET A 1 -1.03 3.34 27.16
CA MET A 1 -1.08 4.30 26.04
C MET A 1 -1.43 3.52 24.78
N THR A 2 -2.29 4.06 23.92
CA THR A 2 -3.36 3.39 23.16
C THR A 2 -2.92 2.45 22.02
N ASP A 3 -3.24 1.16 22.15
CA ASP A 3 -3.21 0.16 21.07
C ASP A 3 -4.46 0.33 20.18
N ASN A 4 -4.40 1.27 19.25
CA ASN A 4 -5.33 1.30 18.12
C ASN A 4 -4.84 0.29 17.08
N ALA A 5 -4.93 -1.01 17.41
CA ALA A 5 -4.71 -2.07 16.44
C ALA A 5 -5.74 -1.87 15.31
N VAL A 6 -5.28 -1.32 14.20
CA VAL A 6 -6.12 -1.01 13.03
C VAL A 6 -6.62 -2.32 12.44
N LYS A 7 -7.74 -2.85 12.96
CA LYS A 7 -8.29 -4.13 12.50
C LYS A 7 -8.78 -3.98 11.06
N GLY A 8 -8.09 -4.63 10.13
CA GLY A 8 -8.47 -4.67 8.72
C GLY A 8 -7.29 -4.44 7.77
N PRO A 9 -7.56 -4.20 6.48
CA PRO A 9 -6.52 -4.02 5.46
C PRO A 9 -5.55 -2.88 5.80
N ALA A 10 -5.97 -1.90 6.58
CA ALA A 10 -5.08 -0.83 6.99
C ALA A 10 -3.96 -1.25 7.97
N SER A 11 -4.08 -2.41 8.64
CA SER A 11 -3.00 -2.97 9.50
C SER A 11 -1.73 -3.33 8.75
N TYR A 12 -1.81 -3.64 7.45
CA TYR A 12 -0.63 -4.05 6.69
C TYR A 12 0.15 -2.85 6.14
N PHE A 13 -0.43 -1.64 6.10
CA PHE A 13 0.25 -0.46 5.57
C PHE A 13 1.55 -0.13 6.33
N PRO A 14 1.59 -0.11 7.68
CA PRO A 14 2.84 0.09 8.42
C PRO A 14 3.93 -0.93 8.05
N SER A 15 3.55 -2.18 7.79
CA SER A 15 4.48 -3.24 7.38
C SER A 15 4.97 -3.08 5.94
N ILE A 16 4.12 -2.59 5.03
CA ILE A 16 4.50 -2.25 3.64
C ILE A 16 5.46 -1.06 3.64
N GLU A 17 5.17 -0.01 4.41
CA GLU A 17 6.06 1.16 4.53
C GLU A 17 7.41 0.76 5.10
N LYS A 18 7.45 -0.11 6.13
CA LYS A 18 8.72 -0.64 6.66
C LYS A 18 9.49 -1.51 5.67
N LYS A 19 8.79 -2.30 4.84
CA LYS A 19 9.43 -3.22 3.89
C LYS A 19 9.99 -2.51 2.66
N TYR A 20 9.28 -1.50 2.16
CA TYR A 20 9.63 -0.83 0.91
C TYR A 20 10.12 0.62 1.10
N GLY A 21 10.08 1.16 2.33
CA GLY A 21 10.59 2.48 2.68
C GLY A 21 9.81 3.66 2.11
N ARG A 22 8.59 3.44 1.58
CA ARG A 22 7.78 4.47 0.92
C ARG A 22 6.42 4.65 1.61
N PRO A 23 5.97 5.88 1.89
CA PRO A 23 4.69 6.14 2.54
C PRO A 23 3.51 5.75 1.65
N ILE A 24 2.39 5.34 2.26
CA ILE A 24 1.20 4.86 1.54
C ILE A 24 0.62 5.89 0.56
N ALA A 25 0.84 7.18 0.81
CA ALA A 25 0.44 8.26 -0.09
C ALA A 25 1.14 8.16 -1.46
N GLU A 26 2.42 7.79 -1.50
CA GLU A 26 3.15 7.57 -2.76
C GLU A 26 2.52 6.42 -3.55
N TRP A 27 2.24 5.29 -2.90
CA TRP A 27 1.60 4.13 -3.53
C TRP A 27 0.22 4.49 -4.11
N LYS A 28 -0.58 5.26 -3.38
CA LYS A 28 -1.87 5.75 -3.88
C LYS A 28 -1.70 6.67 -5.10
N GLY A 29 -0.66 7.49 -5.11
CA GLY A 29 -0.29 8.32 -6.27
C GLY A 29 0.10 7.46 -7.47
N LEU A 30 0.99 6.49 -7.29
CA LEU A 30 1.42 5.56 -8.32
C LEU A 30 0.25 4.75 -8.91
N VAL A 31 -0.64 4.25 -8.06
CA VAL A 31 -1.86 3.54 -8.49
C VAL A 31 -2.80 4.46 -9.27
N ARG A 32 -2.97 5.72 -8.84
CA ARG A 32 -3.82 6.71 -9.55
C ARG A 32 -3.23 7.16 -10.88
N SER A 33 -1.92 7.25 -10.97
CA SER A 33 -1.22 7.59 -12.22
C SER A 33 -1.11 6.40 -13.17
N SER A 34 -1.37 5.18 -12.69
CA SER A 34 -1.29 3.98 -13.50
C SER A 34 -2.55 3.81 -14.35
N PRO A 35 -2.41 3.44 -15.64
CA PRO A 35 -3.55 3.08 -16.49
C PRO A 35 -4.12 1.69 -16.13
N LEU A 36 -3.50 0.97 -15.21
CA LEU A 36 -3.93 -0.38 -14.80
C LEU A 36 -5.18 -0.30 -13.94
N THR A 37 -6.22 -1.03 -14.35
CA THR A 37 -7.51 -1.06 -13.66
C THR A 37 -7.69 -2.31 -12.81
N LYS A 38 -6.93 -3.38 -13.09
CA LYS A 38 -7.03 -4.63 -12.32
C LYS A 38 -6.14 -4.57 -11.09
N HIS A 39 -6.73 -4.93 -9.95
CA HIS A 39 -6.03 -4.98 -8.66
C HIS A 39 -4.76 -5.84 -8.72
N MET A 40 -4.83 -7.03 -9.32
CA MET A 40 -3.68 -7.96 -9.37
C MET A 40 -2.55 -7.45 -10.29
N GLU A 41 -2.88 -6.72 -11.35
CA GLU A 41 -1.87 -6.10 -12.24
C GLU A 41 -1.14 -4.96 -11.52
N LEU A 42 -1.89 -4.13 -10.78
CA LEU A 42 -1.32 -3.09 -9.93
C LEU A 42 -0.42 -3.70 -8.84
N VAL A 43 -0.88 -4.73 -8.13
CA VAL A 43 -0.07 -5.39 -7.10
C VAL A 43 1.20 -6.01 -7.67
N GLY A 44 1.12 -6.63 -8.85
CA GLY A 44 2.30 -7.18 -9.55
C GLY A 44 3.30 -6.11 -9.97
N TRP A 45 2.81 -4.99 -10.51
CA TRP A 45 3.63 -3.83 -10.87
C TRP A 45 4.31 -3.20 -9.65
N LEU A 46 3.58 -3.03 -8.56
CA LEU A 46 4.09 -2.45 -7.30
C LEU A 46 5.12 -3.35 -6.58
N LYS A 47 5.09 -4.66 -6.83
CA LYS A 47 6.00 -5.64 -6.23
C LYS A 47 7.26 -5.92 -7.08
N SER A 48 7.25 -5.52 -8.36
CA SER A 48 8.36 -5.75 -9.29
C SER A 48 9.54 -4.80 -9.07
#